data_AF-I3EGJ5-F1
#
_entry.id   AF-I3EGJ5-F1
#
_cell.length_a   1.000
_cell.length_b   1.000
_cell.length_c   1.000
_cell.angle_alpha   90.00
_cell.angle_beta   90.00
_cell.angle_gamma   90.00
#
_symmetry.space_group_name_H-M   'P 1'
#
loop_
_entity.id
_entity.type
_entity.pdbx_description
1 polymer ?
#
loop_
_entity_poly.entity_id
_entity_poly.type
_entity_poly.pdbx_seq_one_letter_code
_entity_poly.pdbx_strand_id
1 'polypeptide(L)'
;MNAWQKREVMLENYTEDRKKLLLRPIHSIEIKEDAVVSGVEYTDAYSDQCNGGNASDRLETYKLNTTEIYRGRQCVIRGTVDGLKMKYTPGDSLLMWAPNSDEIVEVLMELFNIKEDKCVQFRRIRCRDSSLLFSFSGRISEYFKHFLDITSIPSKLALFRLSQYAEKNKEQLEYLSSKEGSADYFALGRNWNTLIDILVQFRVKIPFEALLEVSKEIKPRAFSFINREDGDCEFVAGILTNTENPVRNGHFSDFLLRNTGNRAGTIDKGLIQKKFMDCIYRVKHKENNLFQLRSGSTVCLLFGIGTGVAPFISFIRNCRKDCQFTLFYGCKSPEENILVKMGIAHGKEHPSEYTGACLLKTESPNVEVHVVYSQTHLSIRMGEFLEKNAAQVQKKCAELSLDGIYICGNKEATKSISNYFAVNHPEVLLHSDDWS
;
A
#
# COMPACT_ATOMS: atom_id res chain seq x y z
N MET A 1 14.22 30.09 -26.02
CA MET A 1 15.09 29.25 -25.15
C MET A 1 14.68 29.51 -23.71
N ASN A 2 13.80 28.68 -23.16
CA ASN A 2 13.30 28.84 -21.79
C ASN A 2 14.29 28.15 -20.85
N ALA A 3 15.16 28.93 -20.23
CA ALA A 3 16.12 28.47 -19.23
C ALA A 3 15.39 28.08 -17.93
N TRP A 4 15.95 27.13 -17.19
CA TRP A 4 15.48 26.78 -15.85
C TRP A 4 15.61 27.99 -14.92
N GLN A 5 14.51 28.34 -14.24
CA GLN A 5 14.57 29.32 -13.15
C GLN A 5 14.79 28.58 -11.84
N LYS A 6 15.97 28.74 -11.25
CA LYS A 6 16.21 28.31 -9.87
C LYS A 6 15.56 29.35 -8.95
N ARG A 7 14.50 28.97 -8.26
CA ARG A 7 13.86 29.83 -7.27
C ARG A 7 14.31 29.38 -5.88
N GLU A 8 15.06 30.23 -5.18
CA GLU A 8 15.33 30.00 -3.76
C GLU A 8 14.03 30.25 -2.99
N VAL A 9 13.56 29.24 -2.26
CA VAL A 9 12.37 29.37 -1.41
C VAL A 9 12.79 30.16 -0.17
N MET A 10 12.62 31.48 -0.25
CA MET A 10 12.96 32.41 0.82
C MET A 10 11.93 32.32 1.94
N LEU A 11 12.42 32.23 3.18
CA LEU A 11 11.60 32.40 4.38
C LEU A 11 11.80 33.80 4.91
N GLU A 12 10.89 34.70 4.58
CA GLU A 12 10.91 36.02 5.18
C GLU A 12 10.06 36.03 6.46
N ASN A 13 10.69 36.41 7.57
CA ASN A 13 10.08 36.92 8.81
C ASN A 13 9.50 35.93 9.83
N TYR A 14 10.34 35.04 10.39
CA TYR A 14 10.12 34.51 11.75
C TYR A 14 11.12 35.14 12.74
N THR A 15 10.61 36.00 13.62
CA THR A 15 11.32 36.50 14.81
C THR A 15 10.52 36.07 16.03
N GLU A 16 11.02 35.07 16.74
CA GLU A 16 10.71 34.83 18.14
C GLU A 16 12.05 34.91 18.90
N ASP A 17 11.99 35.34 20.15
CA ASP A 17 13.07 35.93 20.96
C ASP A 17 14.27 35.02 21.30
N ARG A 18 14.60 34.02 20.47
CA ARG A 18 15.79 33.16 20.60
C ARG A 18 16.34 32.79 19.22
N LYS A 19 17.39 33.52 18.80
CA LYS A 19 18.31 33.22 17.67
C LYS A 19 17.64 32.90 16.32
N LYS A 20 17.76 33.81 15.35
CA LYS A 20 17.41 33.62 13.93
C LYS A 20 17.70 32.19 13.45
N LEU A 21 16.69 31.34 13.37
CA LEU A 21 16.74 30.10 12.61
C LEU A 21 16.61 30.50 11.14
N LEU A 22 17.74 30.76 10.49
CA LEU A 22 17.80 30.73 9.03
C LEU A 22 17.49 29.28 8.62
N LEU A 23 16.23 28.94 8.38
CA LEU A 23 15.92 27.60 7.90
C LEU A 23 16.38 27.53 6.45
N ARG A 24 17.54 26.91 6.25
CA ARG A 24 18.04 26.60 4.92
C ARG A 24 16.98 25.77 4.17
N PRO A 25 16.72 26.06 2.89
CA PRO A 25 15.87 25.21 2.06
C PRO A 25 16.37 23.76 2.12
N ILE A 26 15.48 22.80 2.34
CA ILE A 26 15.86 21.37 2.32
C ILE A 26 16.07 20.95 0.87
N HIS A 27 15.17 21.43 0.02
CA HIS A 27 15.12 21.15 -1.39
C HIS A 27 15.14 22.45 -2.18
N SER A 28 15.87 22.49 -3.28
CA SER A 28 15.75 23.55 -4.27
C SER A 28 14.79 23.12 -5.37
N ILE A 29 13.93 24.04 -5.79
CA ILE A 29 13.02 23.85 -6.92
C ILE A 29 13.57 24.61 -8.13
N GLU A 30 13.80 23.87 -9.20
CA GLU A 30 14.02 24.45 -10.52
C GLU A 30 12.73 24.25 -11.30
N ILE A 31 12.14 25.34 -11.81
CA ILE A 31 10.87 25.29 -12.53
C ILE A 31 10.96 26.04 -13.86
N LYS A 32 10.18 25.55 -14.82
CA LYS A 32 9.95 26.17 -16.11
C LYS A 32 8.45 26.11 -16.41
N GLU A 33 7.86 27.28 -16.51
CA GLU A 33 6.44 27.47 -16.86
C GLU A 33 6.26 27.43 -18.40
N ASP A 34 5.01 27.20 -18.82
CA ASP A 34 4.58 27.15 -20.22
C ASP A 34 5.45 26.22 -21.08
N ALA A 35 5.78 25.06 -20.51
CA ALA A 35 6.55 24.03 -21.22
C ALA A 35 5.70 23.40 -22.33
N VAL A 36 6.29 23.20 -23.50
CA VAL A 36 5.66 22.36 -24.55
C VAL A 36 5.87 20.91 -24.16
N VAL A 37 4.79 20.24 -23.75
CA VAL A 37 4.81 18.88 -23.23
C VAL A 37 3.86 18.01 -24.06
N SER A 38 4.34 16.86 -24.55
CA SER A 38 3.56 15.92 -25.37
C SER A 38 2.89 14.80 -24.57
N GLY A 39 3.11 14.75 -23.26
CA GLY A 39 2.60 13.76 -22.32
C GLY A 39 3.36 13.84 -21.00
N VAL A 40 2.87 13.18 -19.95
CA VAL A 40 3.50 13.27 -18.64
C VAL A 40 4.79 12.47 -18.59
N GLU A 41 5.87 13.14 -18.19
CA GLU A 41 7.19 12.55 -17.96
C GLU A 41 7.65 12.85 -16.54
N TYR A 42 8.28 11.88 -15.88
CA TYR A 42 8.75 12.04 -14.51
C TYR A 42 9.96 11.16 -14.19
N THR A 43 10.68 11.50 -13.13
CA THR A 43 11.73 10.66 -12.56
C THR A 43 11.56 10.65 -11.05
N ASP A 44 11.57 9.48 -10.43
CA ASP A 44 11.49 9.32 -8.99
C ASP A 44 12.42 8.22 -8.46
N ALA A 45 12.35 7.93 -7.16
CA ALA A 45 13.17 6.90 -6.52
C ALA A 45 12.88 5.47 -7.03
N TYR A 46 11.78 5.25 -7.73
CA TYR A 46 11.40 3.96 -8.30
C TYR A 46 11.75 3.87 -9.79
N SER A 47 12.13 4.96 -10.46
CA SER A 47 12.54 4.93 -11.87
C SER A 47 13.82 4.12 -12.07
N ASP A 48 13.92 3.40 -13.19
CA ASP A 48 15.02 2.46 -13.42
C ASP A 48 16.34 3.21 -13.68
N GLN A 49 17.29 3.08 -12.76
CA GLN A 49 18.59 3.77 -12.85
C GLN A 49 19.54 3.13 -13.87
N CYS A 50 19.18 1.98 -14.43
CA CYS A 50 20.02 1.21 -15.37
C CYS A 50 20.25 1.93 -16.71
N ASN A 51 19.40 2.89 -17.06
CA ASN A 51 19.58 3.72 -18.25
C ASN A 51 20.33 4.99 -17.87
N GLY A 52 21.66 4.90 -17.87
CA GLY A 52 22.60 5.96 -17.50
C GLY A 52 22.06 7.38 -17.66
N GLY A 53 21.83 8.04 -16.52
CA GLY A 53 21.57 9.47 -16.36
C GLY A 53 20.80 10.15 -17.49
N ASN A 54 19.50 9.86 -17.63
CA ASN A 54 18.44 10.74 -18.19
C ASN A 54 17.13 9.98 -18.51
N ALA A 55 16.94 8.73 -18.07
CA ALA A 55 15.66 8.04 -18.27
C ALA A 55 14.55 8.68 -17.42
N SER A 56 13.58 9.29 -18.09
CA SER A 56 12.29 9.69 -17.53
C SER A 56 11.25 8.62 -17.84
N ASP A 57 10.50 8.20 -16.81
CA ASP A 57 9.33 7.36 -16.96
C ASP A 57 8.19 8.18 -17.59
N ARG A 58 7.22 7.49 -18.21
CA ARG A 58 5.98 8.09 -18.71
C ARG A 58 4.80 7.52 -17.95
N LEU A 59 3.73 8.31 -17.81
CA LEU A 59 2.48 7.78 -17.26
C LEU A 59 1.92 6.68 -18.15
N GLU A 60 1.53 5.59 -17.51
CA GLU A 60 0.85 4.49 -18.14
C GLU A 60 -0.60 4.46 -17.62
N THR A 61 -1.42 3.57 -18.18
CA THR A 61 -2.82 3.47 -17.75
C THR A 61 -3.25 2.02 -17.82
N TYR A 62 -3.59 1.49 -16.66
CA TYR A 62 -4.00 0.11 -16.47
C TYR A 62 -5.41 0.07 -15.92
N LYS A 63 -6.30 -0.56 -16.69
CA LYS A 63 -7.66 -0.79 -16.24
C LYS A 63 -7.66 -1.86 -15.16
N LEU A 64 -8.31 -1.55 -14.04
CA LEU A 64 -8.47 -2.47 -12.93
C LEU A 64 -9.89 -3.01 -12.89
N ASN A 65 -10.05 -4.32 -13.01
CA ASN A 65 -11.31 -4.99 -12.76
C ASN A 65 -11.33 -5.51 -11.32
N THR A 66 -12.40 -5.25 -10.59
CA THR A 66 -12.55 -5.68 -9.19
C THR A 66 -13.84 -6.46 -8.99
N THR A 67 -13.77 -7.54 -8.23
CA THR A 67 -14.93 -8.33 -7.80
C THR A 67 -14.88 -8.51 -6.29
N GLU A 68 -16.03 -8.31 -5.62
CA GLU A 68 -16.13 -8.58 -4.18
C GLU A 68 -16.09 -10.10 -3.94
N ILE A 69 -15.20 -10.53 -3.03
CA ILE A 69 -15.12 -11.92 -2.56
C ILE A 69 -16.13 -12.14 -1.43
N TYR A 70 -16.11 -11.24 -0.43
CA TYR A 70 -17.12 -11.16 0.61
C TYR A 70 -17.11 -9.77 1.28
N ARG A 71 -18.20 -9.48 2.01
CA ARG A 71 -18.33 -8.28 2.84
C ARG A 71 -18.77 -8.64 4.25
N GLY A 72 -17.88 -8.44 5.21
CA GLY A 72 -18.13 -8.50 6.65
C GLY A 72 -17.62 -7.24 7.34
N ARG A 73 -16.95 -7.37 8.50
CA ARG A 73 -16.19 -6.24 9.10
C ARG A 73 -15.07 -5.74 8.17
N GLN A 74 -14.55 -6.64 7.34
CA GLN A 74 -13.63 -6.36 6.25
C GLN A 74 -14.35 -6.65 4.94
N CYS A 75 -14.23 -5.75 3.96
CA CYS A 75 -14.57 -6.00 2.58
C CYS A 75 -13.34 -6.59 1.89
N VAL A 76 -13.43 -7.81 1.38
CA VAL A 76 -12.33 -8.46 0.67
C VAL A 76 -12.68 -8.52 -0.80
N ILE A 77 -11.77 -8.06 -1.64
CA ILE A 77 -11.95 -7.96 -3.09
C ILE A 77 -10.82 -8.68 -3.82
N ARG A 78 -11.16 -9.26 -4.96
CA ARG A 78 -10.20 -9.71 -5.98
C ARG A 78 -10.03 -8.58 -6.99
N GLY A 79 -8.78 -8.24 -7.31
CA GLY A 79 -8.45 -7.33 -8.39
C GLY A 79 -7.70 -8.05 -9.51
N THR A 80 -7.97 -7.67 -10.75
CA THR A 80 -7.26 -8.10 -11.95
C THR A 80 -6.86 -6.87 -12.75
N VAL A 81 -5.59 -6.78 -13.11
CA VAL A 81 -5.06 -5.70 -13.96
C VAL A 81 -5.13 -6.14 -15.42
N ASP A 82 -6.07 -5.57 -16.18
CA ASP A 82 -6.45 -6.06 -17.51
C ASP A 82 -5.28 -6.05 -18.50
N GLY A 83 -4.98 -7.22 -19.08
CA GLY A 83 -3.97 -7.37 -20.11
C GLY A 83 -2.53 -7.21 -19.64
N LEU A 84 -2.30 -7.05 -18.33
CA LEU A 84 -0.97 -6.98 -17.75
C LEU A 84 -0.49 -8.38 -17.36
N LYS A 85 0.60 -8.83 -17.97
CA LYS A 85 1.30 -10.07 -17.60
C LYS A 85 2.71 -9.76 -17.16
N MET A 86 3.12 -10.31 -16.02
CA MET A 86 4.46 -10.16 -15.48
C MET A 86 5.01 -11.53 -15.13
N LYS A 87 6.29 -11.77 -15.44
CA LYS A 87 7.02 -12.90 -14.86
C LYS A 87 7.35 -12.56 -13.42
N TYR A 88 7.11 -13.50 -12.52
CA TYR A 88 7.37 -13.34 -11.10
C TYR A 88 7.59 -14.71 -10.46
N THR A 89 8.20 -14.74 -9.28
CA THR A 89 8.30 -15.95 -8.47
C THR A 89 7.18 -15.95 -7.42
N PRO A 90 6.41 -17.04 -7.22
CA PRO A 90 5.40 -17.10 -6.17
C PRO A 90 5.96 -16.62 -4.82
N GLY A 91 5.30 -15.64 -4.21
CA GLY A 91 5.79 -14.90 -3.03
C GLY A 91 6.14 -13.43 -3.33
N ASP A 92 6.41 -13.10 -4.60
CA ASP A 92 6.61 -11.73 -5.05
C ASP A 92 5.33 -10.88 -4.98
N SER A 93 5.50 -9.56 -5.12
CA SER A 93 4.42 -8.59 -5.04
C SER A 93 4.34 -7.69 -6.28
N LEU A 94 3.11 -7.30 -6.60
CA LEU A 94 2.75 -6.23 -7.52
C LEU A 94 2.68 -4.90 -6.74
N LEU A 95 3.49 -3.92 -7.13
CA LEU A 95 3.37 -2.53 -6.70
C LEU A 95 2.43 -1.80 -7.65
N MET A 96 1.43 -1.11 -7.10
CA MET A 96 0.50 -0.30 -7.88
C MET A 96 0.37 1.11 -7.32
N TRP A 97 0.26 2.08 -8.22
CA TRP A 97 -0.04 3.46 -7.87
C TRP A 97 -1.44 3.85 -8.34
N ALA A 98 -2.27 4.25 -7.37
CA ALA A 98 -3.58 4.81 -7.62
C ALA A 98 -3.49 6.34 -7.74
N PRO A 99 -4.33 6.99 -8.56
CA PRO A 99 -4.43 8.44 -8.58
C PRO A 99 -5.30 8.96 -7.42
N ASN A 100 -5.09 10.23 -7.05
CA ASN A 100 -6.09 11.02 -6.34
C ASN A 100 -7.37 11.13 -7.18
N SER A 101 -8.51 11.34 -6.52
CA SER A 101 -9.78 11.52 -7.23
C SER A 101 -9.86 12.90 -7.88
N ASP A 102 -10.70 13.04 -8.91
CA ASP A 102 -10.89 14.32 -9.59
C ASP A 102 -11.43 15.40 -8.63
N GLU A 103 -12.28 15.02 -7.68
CA GLU A 103 -12.80 15.95 -6.66
C GLU A 103 -11.67 16.52 -5.78
N ILE A 104 -10.67 15.69 -5.44
CA ILE A 104 -9.50 16.15 -4.71
C ILE A 104 -8.65 17.09 -5.56
N VAL A 105 -8.47 16.79 -6.84
CA VAL A 105 -7.70 17.64 -7.76
C VAL A 105 -8.36 19.02 -7.87
N GLU A 106 -9.69 19.08 -8.01
CA GLU A 106 -10.44 20.34 -8.03
C GLU A 106 -10.22 21.15 -6.75
N VAL A 107 -10.35 20.52 -5.57
CA VAL A 107 -10.09 21.17 -4.27
C VAL A 107 -8.66 21.71 -4.20
N LEU A 108 -7.66 20.97 -4.68
CA LEU A 108 -6.27 21.43 -4.69
C LEU A 108 -6.07 22.63 -5.62
N MET A 109 -6.63 22.58 -6.82
CA MET A 109 -6.55 23.71 -7.78
C MET A 109 -7.16 24.99 -7.17
N GLU A 110 -8.29 24.87 -6.47
CA GLU A 110 -8.91 25.99 -5.77
C GLU A 110 -8.09 26.48 -4.57
N LEU A 111 -7.62 25.57 -3.72
CA LEU A 111 -6.83 25.92 -2.52
C LEU A 111 -5.58 26.72 -2.87
N PHE A 112 -4.89 26.31 -3.93
CA PHE A 112 -3.68 26.96 -4.43
C PHE A 112 -3.94 28.09 -5.43
N ASN A 113 -5.21 28.47 -5.66
CA ASN A 113 -5.63 29.55 -6.56
C ASN A 113 -5.06 29.41 -7.98
N ILE A 114 -5.02 28.17 -8.49
CA ILE A 114 -4.51 27.84 -9.82
C ILE A 114 -5.67 27.99 -10.81
N LYS A 115 -5.72 29.15 -11.47
CA LYS A 115 -6.79 29.50 -12.41
C LYS A 115 -6.63 28.85 -13.78
N GLU A 116 -5.40 28.56 -14.17
CA GLU A 116 -5.05 27.97 -15.46
C GLU A 116 -4.24 26.70 -15.25
N ASP A 117 -4.69 25.60 -15.83
CA ASP A 117 -4.00 24.31 -15.75
C ASP A 117 -2.84 24.22 -16.75
N LYS A 118 -1.78 24.96 -16.42
CA LYS A 118 -0.60 25.13 -17.25
C LYS A 118 0.29 23.90 -17.27
N CYS A 119 1.02 23.74 -18.37
CA CYS A 119 2.12 22.79 -18.44
C CYS A 119 3.35 23.34 -17.72
N VAL A 120 3.89 22.57 -16.80
CA VAL A 120 5.08 22.90 -16.01
C VAL A 120 6.13 21.80 -16.16
N GLN A 121 7.39 22.20 -16.08
CA GLN A 121 8.50 21.29 -15.90
C GLN A 121 9.22 21.69 -14.61
N PHE A 122 9.38 20.77 -13.65
CA PHE A 122 10.12 21.06 -12.43
C PHE A 122 11.05 19.94 -11.99
N ARG A 123 12.11 20.30 -11.27
CA ARG A 123 13.04 19.40 -10.59
C ARG A 123 13.13 19.77 -9.12
N ARG A 124 12.94 18.78 -8.25
CA ARG A 124 13.19 18.89 -6.81
C ARG A 124 14.53 18.25 -6.49
N ILE A 125 15.46 19.07 -6.02
CA ILE A 125 16.85 18.69 -5.79
C ILE A 125 17.15 18.83 -4.30
N ARG A 126 17.84 17.86 -3.71
CA ARG A 126 18.25 17.92 -2.31
C ARG A 126 19.42 18.88 -2.14
N CYS A 127 19.25 19.94 -1.34
CA CYS A 127 20.29 20.96 -1.15
C CYS A 127 21.59 20.41 -0.54
N ARG A 128 21.50 19.36 0.28
CA ARG A 128 22.65 18.80 1.02
C ARG A 128 23.73 18.21 0.11
N ASP A 129 23.33 17.55 -0.98
CA ASP A 129 24.22 16.78 -1.84
C ASP A 129 23.89 16.91 -3.33
N SER A 130 22.97 17.82 -3.69
CA SER A 130 22.53 18.09 -5.06
C SER A 130 21.92 16.88 -5.78
N SER A 131 21.41 15.88 -5.04
CA SER A 131 20.74 14.74 -5.66
C SER A 131 19.35 15.11 -6.18
N LEU A 132 18.99 14.63 -7.37
CA LEU A 132 17.64 14.72 -7.89
C LEU A 132 16.72 13.80 -7.07
N LEU A 133 15.69 14.37 -6.45
CA LEU A 133 14.69 13.62 -5.70
C LEU A 133 13.48 13.27 -6.56
N PHE A 134 13.05 14.23 -7.37
CA PHE A 134 11.89 14.09 -8.23
C PHE A 134 11.97 15.07 -9.41
N SER A 135 11.56 14.65 -10.59
CA SER A 135 11.31 15.52 -11.72
C SER A 135 9.93 15.24 -12.30
N PHE A 136 9.31 16.27 -12.87
CA PHE A 136 8.02 16.17 -13.52
C PHE A 136 7.92 17.13 -14.70
N SER A 137 7.21 16.70 -15.72
CA SER A 137 6.84 17.47 -16.91
C SER A 137 5.40 17.09 -17.28
N GLY A 138 4.48 18.05 -17.23
CA GLY A 138 3.06 17.80 -17.45
C GLY A 138 2.19 18.95 -16.95
N ARG A 139 0.88 18.78 -16.93
CA ARG A 139 -0.04 19.77 -16.35
C ARG A 139 0.00 19.74 -14.82
N ILE A 140 -0.33 20.87 -14.19
CA ILE A 140 -0.40 20.93 -12.73
C ILE A 140 -1.46 19.98 -12.19
N SER A 141 -2.62 19.87 -12.86
CA SER A 141 -3.68 18.92 -12.52
C SER A 141 -3.18 17.47 -12.56
N GLU A 142 -2.33 17.11 -13.52
CA GLU A 142 -1.73 15.78 -13.64
C GLU A 142 -0.72 15.51 -12.52
N TYR A 143 0.04 16.51 -12.08
CA TYR A 143 0.88 16.39 -10.89
C TYR A 143 0.05 16.12 -9.63
N PHE A 144 -1.03 16.88 -9.42
CA PHE A 144 -1.93 16.68 -8.30
C PHE A 144 -2.65 15.34 -8.36
N LYS A 145 -3.08 14.91 -9.54
CA LYS A 145 -3.79 13.64 -9.72
C LYS A 145 -2.90 12.45 -9.46
N HIS A 146 -1.70 12.43 -10.03
CA HIS A 146 -0.89 11.22 -10.06
C HIS A 146 0.20 11.22 -8.99
N PHE A 147 0.78 12.36 -8.64
CA PHE A 147 2.02 12.36 -7.87
C PHE A 147 1.89 12.94 -6.47
N LEU A 148 1.05 13.95 -6.22
CA LEU A 148 0.99 14.59 -4.90
C LEU A 148 0.33 13.69 -3.84
N ASP A 149 1.09 13.28 -2.82
CA ASP A 149 0.55 12.61 -1.63
C ASP A 149 -0.11 13.62 -0.70
N ILE A 150 -1.44 13.61 -0.70
CA ILE A 150 -2.26 14.43 0.18
C ILE A 150 -2.69 13.72 1.47
N THR A 151 -2.41 12.42 1.59
CA THR A 151 -2.95 11.56 2.67
C THR A 151 -1.97 11.34 3.81
N SER A 152 -0.67 11.48 3.56
CA SER A 152 0.33 11.39 4.62
C SER A 152 0.32 12.60 5.54
N ILE A 153 0.68 12.36 6.81
CA ILE A 153 0.98 13.43 7.77
C ILE A 153 2.24 14.19 7.27
N PRO A 154 2.17 15.53 7.14
CA PRO A 154 3.34 16.33 6.80
C PRO A 154 4.42 16.18 7.88
N SER A 155 5.70 16.21 7.48
CA SER A 155 6.78 16.21 8.47
C SER A 155 6.71 17.47 9.34
N LYS A 156 7.28 17.45 10.55
CA LYS A 156 7.36 18.67 11.39
C LYS A 156 7.92 19.88 10.64
N LEU A 157 8.92 19.65 9.80
CA LEU A 157 9.50 20.72 8.99
C LEU A 157 8.53 21.20 7.90
N ALA A 158 7.77 20.30 7.27
CA ALA A 158 6.70 20.70 6.37
C ALA A 158 5.59 21.47 7.11
N LEU A 159 5.21 21.07 8.33
CA LEU A 159 4.25 21.82 9.15
C LEU A 159 4.73 23.25 9.45
N PHE A 160 6.00 23.40 9.85
CA PHE A 160 6.58 24.72 10.06
C PHE A 160 6.57 25.56 8.78
N ARG A 161 6.87 24.95 7.63
CA ARG A 161 6.81 25.65 6.33
C ARG A 161 5.39 26.07 5.98
N LEU A 162 4.41 25.20 6.19
CA LEU A 162 2.99 25.49 5.95
C LEU A 162 2.46 26.60 6.88
N SER A 163 2.96 26.69 8.12
CA SER A 163 2.52 27.72 9.08
C SER A 163 2.79 29.15 8.58
N GLN A 164 3.84 29.35 7.79
CA GLN A 164 4.19 30.66 7.22
C GLN A 164 3.16 31.16 6.20
N TYR A 165 2.34 30.24 5.68
CA TYR A 165 1.28 30.53 4.70
C TYR A 165 -0.12 30.29 5.27
N ALA A 166 -0.25 30.01 6.57
CA ALA A 166 -1.53 29.75 7.21
C ALA A 166 -2.26 31.06 7.54
N GLU A 167 -3.50 31.21 7.07
CA GLU A 167 -4.34 32.36 7.41
C GLU A 167 -5.05 32.19 8.77
N LYS A 168 -5.09 30.97 9.31
CA LYS A 168 -5.78 30.64 10.56
C LYS A 168 -4.91 29.80 11.48
N ASN A 169 -4.90 30.11 12.78
CA ASN A 169 -4.27 29.32 13.85
C ASN A 169 -2.82 28.90 13.54
N LYS A 170 -2.02 29.81 12.96
CA LYS A 170 -0.63 29.51 12.58
C LYS A 170 0.23 29.03 13.77
N GLU A 171 -0.04 29.55 14.97
CA GLU A 171 0.71 29.23 16.18
C GLU A 171 0.56 27.75 16.55
N GLN A 172 -0.57 27.13 16.18
CA GLN A 172 -0.80 25.71 16.40
C GLN A 172 0.08 24.84 15.48
N LEU A 173 0.27 25.23 14.22
CA LEU A 173 1.19 24.54 13.32
C LEU A 173 2.64 24.69 13.76
N GLU A 174 3.01 25.89 14.24
CA GLU A 174 4.33 26.16 14.81
C GLU A 174 4.57 25.31 16.06
N TYR A 175 3.61 25.24 16.98
CA TYR A 175 3.64 24.35 18.14
C TYR A 175 3.83 22.88 17.74
N LEU A 176 3.03 22.36 16.82
CA LEU A 176 3.14 20.96 16.35
C LEU A 176 4.49 20.65 15.70
N SER A 177 5.12 21.66 15.09
CA SER A 177 6.45 21.54 14.50
C SER A 177 7.60 21.59 15.53
N SER A 178 7.33 22.10 16.74
CA SER A 178 8.34 22.35 17.78
C SER A 178 8.70 21.08 18.55
N LYS A 179 9.63 21.21 19.52
CA LYS A 179 9.97 20.10 20.44
C LYS A 179 8.85 19.89 21.45
N GLU A 180 8.26 20.97 21.93
CA GLU A 180 7.18 21.03 22.92
C GLU A 180 5.91 20.34 22.39
N GLY A 181 5.57 20.53 21.11
CA GLY A 181 4.42 19.85 20.48
C GLY A 181 4.68 18.46 19.95
N SER A 182 5.81 17.81 20.28
CA SER A 182 6.15 16.48 19.74
C SER A 182 5.11 15.41 20.06
N ALA A 183 4.62 15.37 21.30
CA ALA A 183 3.63 14.38 21.72
C ALA A 183 2.33 14.53 20.91
N ASP A 184 1.88 15.77 20.74
CA ASP A 184 0.65 16.10 20.01
C ASP A 184 0.81 15.87 18.52
N TYR A 185 1.97 16.15 17.93
CA TYR A 185 2.31 15.78 16.56
C TYR A 185 2.16 14.27 16.32
N PHE A 186 2.70 13.42 17.21
CA PHE A 186 2.54 11.97 17.07
C PHE A 186 1.10 11.51 17.34
N ALA A 187 0.30 12.29 18.08
CA ALA A 187 -1.13 12.04 18.25
C ALA A 187 -1.95 12.37 16.99
N LEU A 188 -1.48 13.26 16.10
CA LEU A 188 -2.17 13.58 14.83
C LEU A 188 -2.47 12.34 13.99
N GLY A 189 -1.58 11.35 14.00
CA GLY A 189 -1.76 10.10 13.26
C GLY A 189 -2.92 9.24 13.74
N ARG A 190 -3.40 9.46 14.97
CA ARG A 190 -4.61 8.80 15.48
C ARG A 190 -5.88 9.44 14.93
N ASN A 191 -5.82 10.73 14.59
CA ASN A 191 -6.97 11.52 14.12
C ASN A 191 -6.98 11.71 12.59
N TRP A 192 -6.11 11.00 11.86
CA TRP A 192 -6.03 11.06 10.40
C TRP A 192 -5.86 12.47 9.84
N ASN A 193 -5.10 13.35 10.50
CA ASN A 193 -4.84 14.71 9.99
C ASN A 193 -3.84 14.66 8.83
N THR A 194 -4.36 14.54 7.63
CA THR A 194 -3.60 14.43 6.38
C THR A 194 -3.12 15.81 5.90
N LEU A 195 -2.27 15.87 4.87
CA LEU A 195 -1.85 17.13 4.28
C LEU A 195 -3.06 17.97 3.83
N ILE A 196 -4.06 17.36 3.16
CA ILE A 196 -5.25 18.11 2.72
C ILE A 196 -6.05 18.67 3.89
N ASP A 197 -6.18 17.92 4.99
CA ASP A 197 -6.87 18.41 6.20
C ASP A 197 -6.18 19.64 6.76
N ILE A 198 -4.85 19.63 6.79
CA ILE A 198 -4.06 20.74 7.30
C ILE A 198 -4.19 21.96 6.38
N LEU A 199 -4.11 21.78 5.07
CA LEU A 199 -4.29 22.86 4.10
C LEU A 199 -5.67 23.53 4.26
N VAL A 200 -6.73 22.73 4.41
CA VAL A 200 -8.11 23.22 4.55
C VAL A 200 -8.35 23.85 5.93
N GLN A 201 -8.01 23.14 7.02
CA GLN A 201 -8.29 23.56 8.40
C GLN A 201 -7.60 24.88 8.75
N PHE A 202 -6.35 25.04 8.33
CA PHE A 202 -5.53 26.22 8.61
C PHE A 202 -5.57 27.26 7.49
N ARG A 203 -6.36 27.03 6.43
CA ARG A 203 -6.49 27.89 5.24
C ARG A 203 -5.11 28.30 4.71
N VAL A 204 -4.30 27.32 4.39
CA VAL A 204 -2.92 27.55 3.96
C VAL A 204 -2.91 28.03 2.51
N LYS A 205 -2.45 29.26 2.27
CA LYS A 205 -2.29 29.88 0.94
C LYS A 205 -0.84 29.82 0.48
N ILE A 206 -0.33 28.59 0.35
CA ILE A 206 1.06 28.34 -0.06
C ILE A 206 1.21 28.45 -1.59
N PRO A 207 2.20 29.20 -2.11
CA PRO A 207 2.53 29.19 -3.53
C PRO A 207 2.91 27.80 -4.03
N PHE A 208 2.65 27.51 -5.30
CA PHE A 208 2.89 26.20 -5.90
C PHE A 208 4.34 25.72 -5.70
N GLU A 209 5.34 26.58 -5.91
CA GLU A 209 6.75 26.22 -5.77
C GLU A 209 7.15 25.91 -4.33
N ALA A 210 6.59 26.65 -3.36
CA ALA A 210 6.81 26.38 -1.95
C ALA A 210 6.14 25.06 -1.53
N LEU A 211 4.99 24.73 -2.11
CA LEU A 211 4.36 23.42 -1.94
C LEU A 211 5.27 22.30 -2.46
N LEU A 212 5.88 22.47 -3.64
CA LEU A 212 6.78 21.46 -4.22
C LEU A 212 7.99 21.16 -3.32
N GLU A 213 8.49 22.14 -2.56
CA GLU A 213 9.58 21.93 -1.58
C GLU A 213 9.22 20.88 -0.52
N VAL A 214 7.97 20.93 -0.02
CA VAL A 214 7.50 20.13 1.12
C VAL A 214 6.66 18.92 0.72
N SER A 215 6.30 18.83 -0.57
CA SER A 215 5.48 17.76 -1.12
C SER A 215 6.16 16.41 -0.99
N LYS A 216 5.34 15.37 -0.91
CA LYS A 216 5.74 13.97 -1.00
C LYS A 216 5.00 13.34 -2.16
N GLU A 217 5.58 12.32 -2.75
CA GLU A 217 4.95 11.58 -3.82
C GLU A 217 4.10 10.42 -3.28
N ILE A 218 3.00 10.12 -3.99
CA ILE A 218 2.16 8.96 -3.73
C ILE A 218 3.04 7.70 -3.77
N LYS A 219 3.00 6.93 -2.69
CA LYS A 219 3.72 5.67 -2.59
C LYS A 219 2.90 4.52 -3.20
N PRO A 220 3.57 3.51 -3.79
CA PRO A 220 2.87 2.32 -4.25
C PRO A 220 2.25 1.56 -3.09
N ARG A 221 1.18 0.82 -3.38
CA ARG A 221 0.72 -0.26 -2.51
C ARG A 221 1.15 -1.60 -3.09
N ALA A 222 1.72 -2.44 -2.24
CA ALA A 222 2.15 -3.80 -2.58
C ALA A 222 0.99 -4.77 -2.36
N PHE A 223 0.82 -5.71 -3.29
CA PHE A 223 -0.09 -6.85 -3.16
C PHE A 223 0.60 -8.10 -3.67
N SER A 224 0.40 -9.26 -3.03
CA SER A 224 0.96 -10.51 -3.57
C SER A 224 0.31 -10.83 -4.90
N PHE A 225 1.13 -11.27 -5.85
CA PHE A 225 0.59 -11.96 -7.01
C PHE A 225 -0.17 -13.20 -6.55
N ILE A 226 -1.31 -13.46 -7.17
CA ILE A 226 -2.10 -14.67 -6.93
C ILE A 226 -2.37 -15.46 -8.21
N ASN A 227 -2.02 -14.93 -9.39
CA ASN A 227 -2.33 -15.54 -10.68
C ASN A 227 -1.48 -16.81 -10.95
N ARG A 228 -1.70 -17.42 -12.11
CA ARG A 228 -0.74 -18.37 -12.70
C ARG A 228 0.29 -17.56 -13.49
N GLU A 229 1.48 -18.11 -13.69
CA GLU A 229 2.61 -17.42 -14.37
C GLU A 229 2.25 -16.84 -15.76
N ASP A 230 1.26 -17.42 -16.45
CA ASP A 230 0.78 -17.03 -17.78
C ASP A 230 -0.52 -16.18 -17.79
N GLY A 231 -1.10 -15.98 -16.61
CA GLY A 231 -2.33 -15.22 -16.41
C GLY A 231 -2.09 -13.71 -16.29
N ASP A 232 -3.19 -12.95 -16.38
CA ASP A 232 -3.17 -11.53 -16.05
C ASP A 232 -2.85 -11.35 -14.56
N CYS A 233 -2.20 -10.23 -14.21
CA CYS A 233 -1.81 -9.95 -12.84
C CYS A 233 -3.05 -9.82 -11.95
N GLU A 234 -3.11 -10.65 -10.92
CA GLU A 234 -4.21 -10.68 -9.95
C GLU A 234 -3.72 -10.45 -8.53
N PHE A 235 -4.59 -9.92 -7.68
CA PHE A 235 -4.35 -9.77 -6.25
C PHE A 235 -5.63 -9.89 -5.42
N VAL A 236 -5.45 -10.07 -4.10
CA VAL A 236 -6.50 -9.93 -3.09
C VAL A 236 -6.20 -8.71 -2.23
N ALA A 237 -7.22 -7.89 -1.96
CA ALA A 237 -7.13 -6.77 -1.05
C ALA A 237 -8.23 -6.86 0.02
N GLY A 238 -7.85 -6.65 1.28
CA GLY A 238 -8.78 -6.57 2.40
C GLY A 238 -8.89 -5.14 2.92
N ILE A 239 -10.07 -4.56 2.79
CA ILE A 239 -10.37 -3.19 3.21
C ILE A 239 -11.18 -3.25 4.50
N LEU A 240 -10.63 -2.71 5.59
CA LEU A 240 -11.37 -2.59 6.84
C LEU A 240 -12.50 -1.59 6.66
N THR A 241 -13.71 -1.98 7.07
CA THR A 241 -14.85 -1.05 7.04
C THR A 241 -14.66 -0.07 8.18
N ASN A 242 -14.33 1.19 7.86
CA ASN A 242 -14.23 2.23 8.87
C ASN A 242 -15.65 2.65 9.30
N THR A 243 -15.92 2.62 10.60
CA THR A 243 -17.19 3.04 11.20
C THR A 243 -17.10 4.43 11.86
N GLU A 244 -15.95 5.10 11.73
CA GLU A 244 -15.76 6.48 12.19
C GLU A 244 -16.65 7.45 11.42
N ASN A 245 -16.96 8.60 12.03
CA ASN A 245 -17.70 9.67 11.40
C ASN A 245 -16.87 10.97 11.46
N PRO A 246 -16.46 11.54 10.31
CA PRO A 246 -16.68 11.04 8.95
C PRO A 246 -15.89 9.75 8.67
N VAL A 247 -16.43 8.89 7.82
CA VAL A 247 -15.74 7.66 7.38
C VAL A 247 -14.52 8.07 6.56
N ARG A 248 -13.33 7.66 7.00
CA ARG A 248 -12.07 7.91 6.28
C ARG A 248 -11.45 6.60 5.82
N ASN A 249 -11.12 6.55 4.53
CA ASN A 249 -10.45 5.42 3.91
C ASN A 249 -9.01 5.81 3.57
N GLY A 250 -8.08 4.85 3.65
CA GLY A 250 -6.74 5.05 3.13
C GLY A 250 -6.77 5.26 1.62
N HIS A 251 -5.80 6.00 1.07
CA HIS A 251 -5.76 6.40 -0.34
C HIS A 251 -6.09 5.28 -1.34
N PHE A 252 -5.34 4.18 -1.29
CA PHE A 252 -5.55 3.05 -2.21
C PHE A 252 -6.86 2.29 -1.92
N SER A 253 -7.27 2.20 -0.65
CA SER A 253 -8.54 1.58 -0.26
C SER A 253 -9.74 2.37 -0.80
N ASP A 254 -9.68 3.71 -0.73
CA ASP A 254 -10.70 4.59 -1.30
C ASP A 254 -10.81 4.41 -2.82
N PHE A 255 -9.66 4.40 -3.52
CA PHE A 255 -9.60 4.11 -4.94
C PHE A 255 -10.28 2.77 -5.29
N LEU A 256 -9.97 1.70 -4.56
CA LEU A 256 -10.58 0.38 -4.78
C LEU A 256 -12.09 0.40 -4.52
N LEU A 257 -12.56 1.05 -3.45
CA LEU A 257 -13.99 1.16 -3.15
C LEU A 257 -14.74 1.92 -4.23
N ARG A 258 -14.18 3.02 -4.75
CA ARG A 258 -14.74 3.77 -5.88
C ARG A 258 -14.81 2.91 -7.13
N ASN A 259 -13.76 2.14 -7.42
CA ASN A 259 -13.71 1.24 -8.58
C ASN A 259 -14.74 0.09 -8.49
N THR A 260 -15.03 -0.40 -7.28
CA THR A 260 -16.07 -1.43 -7.06
C THR A 260 -17.51 -0.90 -7.14
N GLY A 261 -17.72 0.42 -7.20
CA GLY A 261 -19.04 1.04 -7.10
C GLY A 261 -19.65 1.05 -5.69
N ASN A 262 -18.88 0.68 -4.66
CA ASN A 262 -19.32 0.60 -3.28
C ASN A 262 -18.91 1.84 -2.48
N ARG A 263 -19.57 2.98 -2.70
CA ARG A 263 -19.45 4.13 -1.77
C ARG A 263 -20.42 3.95 -0.60
N ALA A 264 -19.89 3.74 0.60
CA ALA A 264 -20.65 3.98 1.83
C ALA A 264 -20.53 5.47 2.23
N GLY A 265 -21.51 6.28 1.84
CA GLY A 265 -21.79 7.58 2.47
C GLY A 265 -20.98 8.81 2.02
N THR A 266 -21.73 9.90 1.79
CA THR A 266 -21.34 11.34 1.87
C THR A 266 -20.35 11.92 0.86
N ILE A 267 -20.79 12.09 -0.38
CA ILE A 267 -20.85 13.43 -1.02
C ILE A 267 -22.23 13.55 -1.68
N ASP A 268 -22.79 14.75 -1.57
CA ASP A 268 -24.19 15.12 -1.80
C ASP A 268 -24.85 14.57 -3.07
N LYS A 269 -26.15 14.28 -2.95
CA LYS A 269 -27.01 13.83 -4.05
C LYS A 269 -27.22 15.00 -5.02
N GLY A 270 -26.45 15.09 -6.09
CA GLY A 270 -26.75 16.10 -7.12
C GLY A 270 -25.85 16.18 -8.34
N LEU A 271 -24.61 15.69 -8.28
CA LEU A 271 -23.70 15.74 -9.43
C LEU A 271 -23.74 14.42 -10.18
N ILE A 272 -24.11 14.50 -11.46
CA ILE A 272 -24.13 13.41 -12.43
C ILE A 272 -22.86 12.58 -12.26
N GLN A 273 -22.98 11.37 -11.70
CA GLN A 273 -21.90 10.40 -11.64
C GLN A 273 -21.54 10.00 -13.08
N LYS A 274 -20.66 10.77 -13.73
CA LYS A 274 -19.82 10.18 -14.77
C LYS A 274 -19.06 9.07 -14.07
N LYS A 275 -19.36 7.84 -14.47
CA LYS A 275 -18.71 6.61 -14.03
C LYS A 275 -17.28 6.62 -14.59
N PHE A 276 -16.43 7.52 -14.08
CA PHE A 276 -15.00 7.49 -14.35
C PHE A 276 -14.44 6.31 -13.57
N MET A 277 -14.07 5.28 -14.31
CA MET A 277 -13.33 4.16 -13.76
C MET A 277 -11.87 4.61 -13.72
N ASP A 278 -11.42 5.07 -12.55
CA ASP A 278 -10.04 5.49 -12.41
C ASP A 278 -9.13 4.29 -12.65
N CYS A 279 -8.09 4.53 -13.44
CA CYS A 279 -7.11 3.53 -13.78
C CYS A 279 -5.91 3.63 -12.84
N ILE A 280 -5.24 2.50 -12.63
CA ILE A 280 -3.89 2.49 -12.05
C ILE A 280 -2.96 3.12 -13.09
N TYR A 281 -2.10 4.05 -12.67
CA TYR A 281 -1.26 4.80 -13.62
C TYR A 281 0.18 4.31 -13.69
N ARG A 282 0.57 3.40 -12.78
CA ARG A 282 1.90 2.79 -12.73
C ARG A 282 1.82 1.45 -12.02
N VAL A 283 2.57 0.48 -12.52
CA VAL A 283 2.77 -0.83 -11.90
C VAL A 283 4.26 -1.17 -11.88
N LYS A 284 4.73 -1.89 -10.86
CA LYS A 284 6.07 -2.48 -10.84
C LYS A 284 6.05 -3.85 -10.17
N HIS A 285 6.92 -4.74 -10.63
CA HIS A 285 7.24 -5.97 -9.90
C HIS A 285 8.15 -5.66 -8.72
N LYS A 286 7.87 -6.27 -7.57
CA LYS A 286 8.72 -6.26 -6.38
C LYS A 286 9.02 -7.70 -5.98
N GLU A 287 10.29 -8.07 -6.09
CA GLU A 287 10.79 -9.34 -5.58
C GLU A 287 10.66 -9.40 -4.05
N ASN A 288 10.27 -10.57 -3.54
CA ASN A 288 10.29 -10.86 -2.11
C ASN A 288 11.24 -12.02 -1.82
N ASN A 289 12.55 -11.76 -1.92
CA ASN A 289 13.59 -12.77 -1.77
C ASN A 289 13.52 -13.56 -0.45
N LEU A 290 12.88 -13.03 0.60
CA LEU A 290 12.73 -13.74 1.87
C LEU A 290 11.49 -14.64 1.94
N PHE A 291 10.61 -14.57 0.94
CA PHE A 291 9.31 -15.28 0.94
C PHE A 291 9.02 -16.02 -0.37
N GLN A 292 9.95 -16.02 -1.33
CA GLN A 292 9.79 -16.73 -2.59
C GLN A 292 9.71 -18.25 -2.40
N LEU A 293 8.88 -18.90 -3.21
CA LEU A 293 8.91 -20.34 -3.41
C LEU A 293 10.16 -20.71 -4.22
N ARG A 294 11.17 -21.28 -3.56
CA ARG A 294 12.46 -21.60 -4.18
C ARG A 294 12.45 -23.01 -4.77
N SER A 295 13.46 -23.33 -5.57
CA SER A 295 13.62 -24.67 -6.13
C SER A 295 13.79 -25.75 -5.05
N GLY A 296 14.32 -25.39 -3.88
CA GLY A 296 14.49 -26.27 -2.71
C GLY A 296 13.22 -26.47 -1.87
N SER A 297 12.20 -25.64 -2.08
CA SER A 297 10.91 -25.66 -1.37
C SER A 297 9.99 -26.77 -1.90
N THR A 298 10.37 -28.03 -1.70
CA THR A 298 9.59 -29.18 -2.17
C THR A 298 8.52 -29.57 -1.16
N VAL A 299 8.86 -29.74 0.11
CA VAL A 299 7.88 -30.03 1.18
C VAL A 299 7.83 -28.85 2.13
N CYS A 300 6.68 -28.17 2.22
CA CYS A 300 6.53 -26.92 2.99
C CYS A 300 5.25 -26.90 3.84
N LEU A 301 5.36 -26.34 5.04
CA LEU A 301 4.21 -25.93 5.84
C LEU A 301 3.92 -24.45 5.60
N LEU A 302 2.67 -24.13 5.29
CA LEU A 302 2.22 -22.78 4.97
C LEU A 302 1.20 -22.32 6.02
N PHE A 303 1.32 -21.09 6.52
CA PHE A 303 0.43 -20.51 7.52
C PHE A 303 -0.13 -19.18 7.04
N GLY A 304 -1.38 -19.19 6.55
CA GLY A 304 -2.06 -18.01 6.02
C GLY A 304 -3.18 -17.54 6.95
N ILE A 305 -3.15 -16.29 7.40
CA ILE A 305 -4.21 -15.73 8.27
C ILE A 305 -4.95 -14.59 7.55
N GLY A 306 -6.26 -14.73 7.39
CA GLY A 306 -7.09 -13.76 6.69
C GLY A 306 -6.60 -13.51 5.26
N THR A 307 -6.34 -12.26 4.89
CA THR A 307 -5.76 -11.91 3.58
C THR A 307 -4.31 -12.33 3.40
N GLY A 308 -3.62 -12.73 4.49
CA GLY A 308 -2.28 -13.34 4.41
C GLY A 308 -2.24 -14.67 3.66
N VAL A 309 -3.39 -15.22 3.25
CA VAL A 309 -3.45 -16.36 2.34
C VAL A 309 -3.08 -16.02 0.90
N ALA A 310 -3.07 -14.73 0.52
CA ALA A 310 -2.81 -14.29 -0.86
C ALA A 310 -1.54 -14.90 -1.51
N PRO A 311 -0.33 -14.82 -0.91
CA PRO A 311 0.84 -15.44 -1.52
C PRO A 311 0.69 -16.97 -1.67
N PHE A 312 -0.03 -17.63 -0.76
CA PHE A 312 -0.26 -19.08 -0.84
C PHE A 312 -1.25 -19.48 -1.93
N ILE A 313 -2.15 -18.60 -2.35
CA ILE A 313 -2.94 -18.81 -3.57
C ILE A 313 -2.00 -18.94 -4.78
N SER A 314 -0.94 -18.11 -4.85
CA SER A 314 0.08 -18.26 -5.89
C SER A 314 0.90 -19.54 -5.75
N PHE A 315 1.22 -19.97 -4.53
CA PHE A 315 1.94 -21.23 -4.30
C PHE A 315 1.10 -22.44 -4.76
N ILE A 316 -0.21 -22.44 -4.46
CA ILE A 316 -1.14 -23.48 -4.88
C ILE A 316 -1.22 -23.54 -6.41
N ARG A 317 -1.50 -22.39 -7.05
CA ARG A 317 -1.67 -22.28 -8.51
C ARG A 317 -0.41 -22.67 -9.28
N ASN A 318 0.76 -22.37 -8.73
CA ASN A 318 2.06 -22.64 -9.35
C ASN A 318 2.80 -23.81 -8.66
N CYS A 319 2.07 -24.69 -7.97
CA CYS A 319 2.64 -25.85 -7.30
C CYS A 319 3.22 -26.83 -8.32
N ARG A 320 4.51 -27.17 -8.16
CA ARG A 320 5.20 -28.12 -9.04
C ARG A 320 4.85 -29.56 -8.66
N LYS A 321 5.07 -30.51 -9.57
CA LYS A 321 4.75 -31.94 -9.37
C LYS A 321 5.54 -32.58 -8.24
N ASP A 322 6.76 -32.11 -8.01
CA ASP A 322 7.67 -32.53 -6.95
C ASP A 322 7.44 -31.80 -5.62
N CYS A 323 6.56 -30.80 -5.59
CA CYS A 323 6.17 -30.11 -4.37
C CYS A 323 5.03 -30.83 -3.65
N GLN A 324 5.00 -30.75 -2.31
CA GLN A 324 3.89 -31.10 -1.43
C GLN A 324 3.72 -30.02 -0.37
N PHE A 325 2.55 -29.40 -0.31
CA PHE A 325 2.29 -28.32 0.63
C PHE A 325 1.13 -28.65 1.57
N THR A 326 1.30 -28.28 2.84
CA THR A 326 0.23 -28.33 3.84
C THR A 326 -0.04 -26.92 4.31
N LEU A 327 -1.20 -26.37 3.96
CA LEU A 327 -1.61 -25.02 4.30
C LEU A 327 -2.56 -25.03 5.50
N PHE A 328 -2.14 -24.40 6.59
CA PHE A 328 -3.02 -24.03 7.70
C PHE A 328 -3.59 -22.63 7.46
N TYR A 329 -4.88 -22.56 7.13
CA TYR A 329 -5.57 -21.31 6.80
C TYR A 329 -6.49 -20.85 7.93
N GLY A 330 -6.16 -19.72 8.57
CA GLY A 330 -6.97 -19.12 9.62
C GLY A 330 -7.94 -18.08 9.08
N CYS A 331 -9.25 -18.26 9.32
CA CYS A 331 -10.26 -17.22 9.04
C CYS A 331 -11.35 -17.21 10.12
N LYS A 332 -12.36 -16.33 10.03
CA LYS A 332 -13.37 -16.19 11.08
C LYS A 332 -14.42 -17.29 11.02
N SER A 333 -15.03 -17.43 9.84
CA SER A 333 -16.12 -18.36 9.58
C SER A 333 -16.06 -18.84 8.12
N PRO A 334 -16.84 -19.88 7.75
CA PRO A 334 -16.93 -20.35 6.37
C PRO A 334 -17.32 -19.24 5.37
N GLU A 335 -18.12 -18.25 5.80
CA GLU A 335 -18.55 -17.13 4.97
C GLU A 335 -17.40 -16.15 4.64
N GLU A 336 -16.38 -16.09 5.50
CA GLU A 336 -15.17 -15.28 5.31
C GLU A 336 -13.98 -16.10 4.75
N ASN A 337 -14.23 -17.32 4.26
CA ASN A 337 -13.18 -18.19 3.71
C ASN A 337 -12.81 -17.78 2.27
N ILE A 338 -11.69 -17.07 2.11
CA ILE A 338 -11.22 -16.56 0.80
C ILE A 338 -10.99 -17.69 -0.19
N LEU A 339 -10.37 -18.80 0.25
CA LEU A 339 -10.02 -19.91 -0.63
C LEU A 339 -11.26 -20.56 -1.25
N VAL A 340 -12.31 -20.76 -0.44
CA VAL A 340 -13.59 -21.32 -0.91
C VAL A 340 -14.32 -20.32 -1.80
N LYS A 341 -14.41 -19.05 -1.39
CA LYS A 341 -15.10 -18.00 -2.17
C LYS A 341 -14.47 -17.75 -3.53
N MET A 342 -13.15 -17.95 -3.64
CA MET A 342 -12.41 -17.84 -4.90
C MET A 342 -12.34 -19.16 -5.69
N GLY A 343 -12.90 -20.26 -5.18
CA GLY A 343 -12.86 -21.57 -5.83
C GLY A 343 -11.47 -22.23 -5.84
N ILE A 344 -10.53 -21.76 -5.01
CA ILE A 344 -9.18 -22.32 -4.88
C ILE A 344 -9.18 -23.59 -4.03
N ALA A 345 -10.03 -23.62 -3.00
CA ALA A 345 -10.25 -24.80 -2.17
C ALA A 345 -11.72 -25.23 -2.25
N HIS A 346 -11.95 -26.53 -2.28
CA HIS A 346 -13.27 -27.12 -2.46
C HIS A 346 -13.39 -28.48 -1.76
N GLY A 347 -14.63 -28.93 -1.59
CA GLY A 347 -14.97 -30.20 -0.96
C GLY A 347 -15.98 -30.01 0.18
N LYS A 348 -16.49 -31.11 0.71
CA LYS A 348 -17.25 -31.07 1.98
C LYS A 348 -16.24 -30.87 3.11
N GLU A 349 -16.54 -29.95 4.01
CA GLU A 349 -15.73 -29.77 5.21
C GLU A 349 -15.78 -31.06 6.03
N HIS A 350 -14.64 -31.74 6.12
CA HIS A 350 -14.47 -32.93 6.95
C HIS A 350 -13.54 -32.59 8.11
N PRO A 351 -13.75 -33.18 9.30
CA PRO A 351 -12.78 -33.06 10.39
C PRO A 351 -11.39 -33.43 9.90
N SER A 352 -10.45 -32.54 10.17
CA SER A 352 -9.04 -32.74 9.91
C SER A 352 -8.43 -33.73 10.91
N GLU A 353 -7.26 -34.29 10.59
CA GLU A 353 -6.42 -34.98 11.60
C GLU A 353 -5.91 -34.02 12.70
N TYR A 354 -5.95 -32.72 12.42
CA TYR A 354 -5.64 -31.66 13.37
C TYR A 354 -6.91 -31.20 14.11
N THR A 355 -6.87 -31.28 15.43
CA THR A 355 -7.95 -30.86 16.32
C THR A 355 -8.29 -29.38 16.09
N GLY A 356 -9.57 -29.10 15.80
CA GLY A 356 -10.07 -27.75 15.55
C GLY A 356 -9.93 -27.26 14.11
N ALA A 357 -9.53 -28.13 13.17
CA ALA A 357 -9.44 -27.81 11.75
C ALA A 357 -10.38 -28.67 10.89
N CYS A 358 -10.71 -28.13 9.71
CA CYS A 358 -11.42 -28.85 8.65
C CYS A 358 -10.49 -29.02 7.44
N LEU A 359 -10.52 -30.20 6.80
CA LEU A 359 -9.73 -30.47 5.61
C LEU A 359 -10.49 -30.08 4.34
N LEU A 360 -9.82 -29.35 3.44
CA LEU A 360 -10.26 -29.03 2.08
C LEU A 360 -9.20 -29.45 1.07
N LYS A 361 -9.64 -29.74 -0.15
CA LYS A 361 -8.77 -30.03 -1.30
C LYS A 361 -8.61 -28.80 -2.18
N THR A 362 -7.55 -28.74 -2.96
CA THR A 362 -7.34 -27.68 -3.97
C THR A 362 -7.32 -28.24 -5.39
N GLU A 363 -7.20 -27.36 -6.37
CA GLU A 363 -6.92 -27.75 -7.76
C GLU A 363 -5.59 -28.49 -7.93
N SER A 364 -4.63 -28.27 -7.02
CA SER A 364 -3.39 -29.04 -6.97
C SER A 364 -3.57 -30.25 -6.06
N PRO A 365 -3.40 -31.49 -6.57
CA PRO A 365 -3.50 -32.70 -5.75
C PRO A 365 -2.38 -32.78 -4.69
N ASN A 366 -1.34 -31.97 -4.84
CA ASN A 366 -0.19 -31.91 -3.95
C ASN A 366 -0.35 -30.89 -2.82
N VAL A 367 -1.51 -30.23 -2.72
CA VAL A 367 -1.75 -29.24 -1.67
C VAL A 367 -3.00 -29.57 -0.89
N GLU A 368 -2.82 -29.74 0.41
CA GLU A 368 -3.87 -29.94 1.40
C GLU A 368 -4.09 -28.66 2.21
N VAL A 369 -5.35 -28.32 2.48
CA VAL A 369 -5.70 -27.11 3.23
C VAL A 369 -6.46 -27.49 4.49
N HIS A 370 -5.88 -27.18 5.64
CA HIS A 370 -6.50 -27.31 6.95
C HIS A 370 -6.99 -25.94 7.40
N VAL A 371 -8.31 -25.73 7.35
CA VAL A 371 -8.94 -24.46 7.71
C VAL A 371 -9.23 -24.43 9.20
N VAL A 372 -8.80 -23.36 9.87
CA VAL A 372 -9.01 -23.09 11.29
C VAL A 372 -9.93 -21.88 11.42
N TYR A 373 -11.13 -22.10 11.96
CA TYR A 373 -12.12 -21.04 12.15
C TYR A 373 -12.05 -20.44 13.55
N SER A 374 -11.90 -19.13 13.66
CA SER A 374 -11.79 -18.42 14.95
C SER A 374 -13.12 -17.96 15.55
N GLN A 375 -14.25 -18.07 14.82
CA GLN A 375 -15.58 -17.67 15.30
C GLN A 375 -16.62 -18.76 15.04
N THR A 376 -16.27 -20.00 15.39
CA THR A 376 -17.17 -21.17 15.32
C THR A 376 -17.14 -21.95 16.63
N HIS A 377 -17.94 -23.02 16.73
CA HIS A 377 -17.90 -23.95 17.86
C HIS A 377 -16.54 -24.67 18.02
N LEU A 378 -15.67 -24.61 17.00
CA LEU A 378 -14.30 -25.12 17.00
C LEU A 378 -13.25 -24.01 17.18
N SER A 379 -13.65 -22.83 17.67
CA SER A 379 -12.78 -21.64 17.76
C SER A 379 -11.46 -21.95 18.47
N ILE A 380 -10.37 -21.74 17.74
CA ILE A 380 -9.01 -21.85 18.25
C ILE A 380 -8.13 -20.84 17.52
N ARG A 381 -7.32 -20.08 18.28
CA ARG A 381 -6.32 -19.19 17.67
C ARG A 381 -5.16 -20.03 17.14
N MET A 382 -4.47 -19.56 16.09
CA MET A 382 -3.43 -20.37 15.44
C MET A 382 -2.30 -20.78 16.42
N GLY A 383 -1.93 -19.94 17.38
CA GLY A 383 -0.98 -20.33 18.44
C GLY A 383 -1.47 -21.48 19.31
N GLU A 384 -2.72 -21.41 19.79
CA GLU A 384 -3.33 -22.50 20.57
C GLU A 384 -3.53 -23.77 19.72
N PHE A 385 -3.80 -23.61 18.43
CA PHE A 385 -3.93 -24.71 17.47
C PHE A 385 -2.62 -25.48 17.35
N LEU A 386 -1.50 -24.78 17.28
CA LEU A 386 -0.17 -25.40 17.25
C LEU A 386 0.10 -26.18 18.53
N GLU A 387 -0.17 -25.60 19.71
CA GLU A 387 0.00 -26.29 21.00
C GLU A 387 -0.84 -27.56 21.10
N LYS A 388 -2.13 -27.51 20.70
CA LYS A 388 -3.01 -28.69 20.76
C LYS A 388 -2.63 -29.80 19.78
N ASN A 389 -1.91 -29.46 18.72
CA ASN A 389 -1.52 -30.40 17.66
C ASN A 389 -0.01 -30.60 17.58
N ALA A 390 0.72 -30.35 18.67
CA ALA A 390 2.18 -30.32 18.68
C ALA A 390 2.82 -31.63 18.17
N ALA A 391 2.24 -32.79 18.49
CA ALA A 391 2.74 -34.08 18.02
C ALA A 391 2.62 -34.24 16.49
N GLN A 392 1.47 -33.87 15.91
CA GLN A 392 1.24 -33.91 14.47
C GLN A 392 2.12 -32.89 13.74
N VAL A 393 2.22 -31.67 14.28
CA VAL A 393 3.09 -30.61 13.74
C VAL A 393 4.55 -31.05 13.77
N GLN A 394 5.03 -31.63 14.87
CA GLN A 394 6.40 -32.16 14.98
C GLN A 394 6.68 -33.22 13.92
N LYS A 395 5.73 -34.14 13.67
CA LYS A 395 5.88 -35.15 12.61
C LYS A 395 6.01 -34.48 11.24
N LYS A 396 5.19 -33.47 10.95
CA LYS A 396 5.28 -32.72 9.69
C LYS A 396 6.58 -31.95 9.56
N CYS A 397 7.09 -31.35 10.64
CA CYS A 397 8.38 -30.67 10.64
C CYS A 397 9.54 -31.59 10.23
N ALA A 398 9.50 -32.87 10.62
CA ALA A 398 10.51 -33.85 10.24
C ALA A 398 10.48 -34.24 8.74
N GLU A 399 9.38 -33.94 8.03
CA GLU A 399 9.20 -34.22 6.60
C GLU A 399 9.60 -33.01 5.72
N LEU A 400 9.91 -31.86 6.33
CA LEU A 400 10.15 -30.61 5.61
C LEU A 400 11.42 -30.61 4.76
N SER A 401 11.35 -29.87 3.66
CA SER A 401 12.53 -29.46 2.91
C SER A 401 13.28 -28.31 3.62
N LEU A 402 14.47 -27.95 3.12
CA LEU A 402 15.34 -26.92 3.72
C LEU A 402 14.66 -25.55 3.90
N ASP A 403 13.76 -25.16 2.99
CA ASP A 403 13.08 -23.86 2.99
C ASP A 403 11.75 -23.89 3.81
N GLY A 404 11.75 -24.66 4.91
CA GLY A 404 10.63 -25.46 5.42
C GLY A 404 9.29 -24.80 5.81
N ILE A 405 9.23 -23.53 6.23
CA ILE A 405 7.97 -22.95 6.75
C ILE A 405 7.74 -21.53 6.25
N TYR A 406 6.53 -21.25 5.76
CA TYR A 406 6.11 -19.92 5.32
C TYR A 406 4.92 -19.42 6.13
N ILE A 407 4.99 -18.17 6.61
CA ILE A 407 3.97 -17.56 7.48
C ILE A 407 3.60 -16.18 6.93
N CYS A 408 2.32 -15.96 6.67
CA CYS A 408 1.83 -14.68 6.17
C CYS A 408 0.46 -14.32 6.78
N GLY A 409 0.33 -13.06 7.22
CA GLY A 409 -0.87 -12.62 7.93
C GLY A 409 -0.69 -11.32 8.68
N ASN A 410 -1.56 -11.11 9.67
CA ASN A 410 -1.42 -9.97 10.58
C ASN A 410 -0.23 -10.20 11.54
N LYS A 411 0.43 -9.10 11.91
CA LYS A 411 1.64 -9.10 12.72
C LYS A 411 1.55 -9.92 14.02
N GLU A 412 0.41 -9.85 14.71
CA GLU A 412 0.21 -10.58 15.96
C GLU A 412 0.17 -12.10 15.77
N ALA A 413 -0.57 -12.59 14.77
CA ALA A 413 -0.64 -14.02 14.51
C ALA A 413 0.70 -14.54 13.96
N THR A 414 1.31 -13.81 13.03
CA THR A 414 2.64 -14.14 12.51
C THR A 414 3.66 -14.25 13.64
N LYS A 415 3.71 -13.27 14.56
CA LYS A 415 4.59 -13.33 15.73
C LYS A 415 4.29 -14.53 16.63
N SER A 416 3.02 -14.85 16.87
CA SER A 416 2.65 -16.02 17.67
C SER A 416 3.13 -17.33 17.05
N ILE A 417 2.99 -17.49 15.73
CA ILE A 417 3.40 -18.69 15.00
C ILE A 417 4.93 -18.78 14.95
N SER A 418 5.61 -17.68 14.61
CA SER A 418 7.08 -17.62 14.58
C SER A 418 7.69 -17.93 15.94
N ASN A 419 7.11 -17.43 17.04
CA ASN A 419 7.56 -17.74 18.39
C ASN A 419 7.40 -19.23 18.72
N TYR A 420 6.29 -19.86 18.32
CA TYR A 420 6.08 -21.28 18.53
C TYR A 420 7.19 -22.10 17.86
N PHE A 421 7.48 -21.84 16.58
CA PHE A 421 8.52 -22.58 15.85
C PHE A 421 9.93 -22.25 16.34
N ALA A 422 10.23 -21.00 16.70
CA ALA A 422 11.53 -20.63 17.26
C ALA A 422 11.84 -21.37 18.58
N VAL A 423 10.81 -21.69 19.37
CA VAL A 423 10.96 -22.42 20.64
C VAL A 423 11.00 -23.93 20.43
N ASN A 424 10.10 -24.48 19.62
CA ASN A 424 9.90 -25.92 19.50
C ASN A 424 10.66 -26.58 18.34
N HIS A 425 11.03 -25.80 17.32
CA HIS A 425 11.66 -26.25 16.07
C HIS A 425 12.72 -25.25 15.58
N PRO A 426 13.71 -24.86 16.40
CA PRO A 426 14.71 -23.85 16.04
C PRO A 426 15.59 -24.24 14.84
N GLU A 427 15.63 -25.52 14.48
CA GLU A 427 16.32 -26.06 13.32
C GLU A 427 15.64 -25.75 11.98
N VAL A 428 14.35 -25.39 12.00
CA VAL A 428 13.56 -25.19 10.78
C VAL A 428 13.64 -23.74 10.33
N LEU A 429 13.93 -23.53 9.04
CA LEU A 429 13.97 -22.20 8.45
C LEU A 429 12.56 -21.61 8.33
N LEU A 430 12.40 -20.37 8.82
CA LEU A 430 11.14 -19.63 8.80
C LEU A 430 11.19 -18.47 7.81
N HIS A 431 10.22 -18.44 6.91
CA HIS A 431 9.94 -17.34 5.99
C HIS A 431 8.68 -16.61 6.47
N SER A 432 8.80 -15.34 6.83
CA SER A 432 7.72 -14.55 7.41
C SER A 432 7.52 -13.27 6.61
N ASP A 433 6.28 -12.98 6.24
CA ASP A 433 5.89 -11.70 5.63
C ASP A 433 4.65 -11.13 6.36
N ASP A 434 4.78 -9.93 6.92
CA ASP A 434 3.67 -9.22 7.55
C ASP A 434 3.20 -8.03 6.68
N TRP A 435 1.88 -7.92 6.50
CA TRP A 435 1.27 -6.87 5.68
C TRP A 435 1.12 -5.51 6.41
N SER A 436 1.68 -5.38 7.61
CA SER A 436 1.44 -4.24 8.51
C SER A 436 2.36 -3.06 8.24
#